data_AF-A0A0B7J282-F1
#
_entry.id   AF-A0A0B7J282-F1
#
_cell.length_a   1.000
_cell.length_b   1.000
_cell.length_c   1.000
_cell.angle_alpha   90.00
_cell.angle_beta   90.00
_cell.angle_gamma   90.00
#
_symmetry.space_group_name_H-M   'P 1'
#
loop_
_entity.id
_entity.type
_entity.pdbx_description
1 polymer ?
#
loop_
_entity_poly.entity_id
_entity_poly.type
_entity_poly.pdbx_seq_one_letter_code
_entity_poly.pdbx_strand_id
1 'polypeptide(L)'
;MPANIEDAVVNIAVEFPAFGQERAANELRKSGIITSGGGVRSVWLRHDLESFKKRLKALETKVANDGIVLSDNQLAVLEKVKNQREASGEIETMHPGYLGSQDTYYVGNIKGIGRIYQQTFVDTY
;
A
#
# COMPACT_ATOMS: atom_id res chain seq x y z
N MET A 1 -15.42 -1.27 24.89
CA MET A 1 -15.20 -2.66 24.42
C MET A 1 -15.92 -2.81 23.09
N PRO A 2 -15.35 -3.49 22.08
CA PRO A 2 -16.10 -3.82 20.87
C PRO A 2 -17.36 -4.58 21.25
N ALA A 3 -18.51 -4.20 20.67
CA ALA A 3 -19.81 -4.75 21.05
C ALA A 3 -19.97 -6.22 20.62
N ASN A 4 -19.16 -6.66 19.65
CA ASN A 4 -19.16 -8.02 19.10
C ASN A 4 -17.73 -8.51 18.80
N ILE A 5 -17.51 -9.83 18.85
CA ILE A 5 -16.27 -10.51 18.44
C ILE A 5 -15.90 -10.13 17.01
N GLU A 6 -16.90 -9.98 16.14
CA GLU A 6 -16.70 -9.60 14.74
C GLU A 6 -16.01 -8.23 14.61
N ASP A 7 -16.46 -7.23 15.38
CA ASP A 7 -15.84 -5.89 15.39
C ASP A 7 -14.40 -5.93 15.87
N ALA A 8 -14.10 -6.75 16.89
CA ALA A 8 -12.74 -6.92 17.38
C ALA A 8 -11.81 -7.51 16.31
N VAL A 9 -12.32 -8.47 15.53
CA VAL A 9 -11.59 -9.10 14.43
C VAL A 9 -11.37 -8.13 13.26
N VAL A 10 -12.32 -7.24 12.99
CA VAL A 10 -12.14 -6.17 11.99
C VAL A 10 -11.13 -5.13 12.47
N ASN A 11 -11.25 -4.70 13.73
CA ASN A 11 -10.37 -3.67 14.32
C ASN A 11 -8.91 -4.12 14.34
N ILE A 12 -8.62 -5.35 14.76
CA ILE A 12 -7.24 -5.87 14.80
C ILE A 12 -6.61 -5.93 13.40
N ALA A 13 -7.43 -6.06 12.35
CA ALA A 13 -6.96 -6.05 10.96
C ALA A 13 -6.40 -4.68 10.54
N VAL A 14 -6.93 -3.59 11.12
CA VAL A 14 -6.52 -2.22 10.85
C VAL A 14 -5.43 -1.75 11.83
N GLU A 15 -5.50 -2.17 13.08
CA GLU A 15 -4.45 -1.90 14.07
C GLU A 15 -3.14 -2.62 13.72
N PHE A 16 -3.23 -3.88 13.28
CA PHE A 16 -2.07 -4.71 12.97
C PHE A 16 -2.22 -5.37 11.59
N PRO A 17 -2.17 -4.60 10.48
CA PRO A 17 -2.41 -5.11 9.13
C PRO A 17 -1.43 -6.20 8.71
N ALA A 18 -0.23 -6.24 9.29
CA ALA A 18 0.79 -7.25 9.03
C ALA A 18 0.48 -8.63 9.66
N PHE A 19 -0.47 -8.75 10.57
CA PHE A 19 -0.74 -10.02 11.25
C PHE A 19 -1.46 -11.02 10.32
N GLY A 20 -0.95 -12.25 10.28
CA GLY A 20 -1.71 -13.39 9.73
C GLY A 20 -2.88 -13.75 10.64
N GLN A 21 -3.82 -14.53 10.11
CA GLN A 21 -5.04 -14.94 10.83
C GLN A 21 -4.76 -15.62 12.18
N GLU A 22 -3.72 -16.46 12.27
CA GLU A 22 -3.33 -17.14 13.50
C GLU A 22 -2.77 -16.17 14.54
N ARG A 23 -1.94 -15.22 14.10
CA ARG A 23 -1.36 -14.20 14.99
C ARG A 23 -2.45 -13.27 15.52
N ALA A 24 -3.38 -12.84 14.66
CA ALA A 24 -4.52 -12.03 15.07
C ALA A 24 -5.40 -12.78 16.09
N ALA A 25 -5.71 -14.06 15.84
CA ALA A 25 -6.46 -14.88 16.80
C ALA A 25 -5.75 -14.99 18.16
N ASN A 26 -4.43 -15.17 18.18
CA ASN A 26 -3.64 -15.23 19.41
C ASN A 26 -3.65 -13.91 20.19
N GLU A 27 -3.55 -12.76 19.51
CA GLU A 27 -3.63 -11.45 20.18
C GLU A 27 -5.04 -11.15 20.72
N LEU A 28 -6.08 -11.52 19.98
CA LEU A 28 -7.46 -11.45 20.46
C LEU A 28 -7.65 -12.33 21.70
N ARG A 29 -7.05 -13.52 21.72
CA ARG A 29 -7.11 -14.44 22.86
C ARG A 29 -6.47 -13.86 24.12
N LYS A 30 -5.34 -13.15 23.98
CA LYS A 30 -4.71 -12.43 25.11
C LYS A 30 -5.63 -11.33 25.68
N SER A 31 -6.49 -10.76 24.83
CA SER A 31 -7.49 -9.76 25.21
C SER A 31 -8.80 -10.36 25.70
N GLY A 32 -8.86 -11.69 25.93
CA GLY A 32 -10.04 -12.41 26.41
C GLY A 32 -11.05 -12.79 25.33
N ILE A 33 -10.78 -12.52 24.05
CA ILE A 33 -11.66 -12.83 22.93
C ILE A 33 -11.23 -14.16 22.30
N ILE A 34 -12.03 -15.21 22.51
CA ILE A 34 -11.70 -16.55 22.01
C ILE A 34 -12.23 -16.70 20.58
N THR A 35 -11.31 -16.75 19.61
CA THR A 35 -11.61 -17.05 18.20
C THR A 35 -10.49 -17.89 17.60
N SER A 36 -10.78 -18.65 16.54
CA SER A 36 -9.79 -19.42 15.80
C SER A 36 -9.25 -18.63 14.61
N GLY A 37 -8.08 -18.99 14.08
CA GLY A 37 -7.56 -18.38 12.85
C GLY A 37 -8.51 -18.55 11.66
N GLY A 38 -9.22 -19.69 11.57
CA GLY A 38 -10.28 -19.90 10.59
C GLY A 38 -11.48 -18.95 10.78
N GLY A 39 -11.89 -18.70 12.02
CA GLY A 39 -12.93 -17.71 12.35
C GLY A 39 -12.51 -16.29 11.97
N VAL A 40 -11.27 -15.91 12.28
CA VAL A 40 -10.69 -14.63 11.86
C VAL A 40 -10.72 -14.48 10.34
N ARG A 41 -10.27 -15.49 9.60
CA ARG A 41 -10.29 -15.48 8.13
C ARG A 41 -11.70 -15.34 7.57
N SER A 42 -12.68 -16.05 8.13
CA SER A 42 -14.07 -15.97 7.69
C SER A 42 -14.67 -14.58 7.88
N VAL A 43 -14.39 -13.93 9.01
CA VAL A 43 -14.76 -12.53 9.22
C VAL A 43 -14.07 -11.64 8.20
N TRP A 44 -12.74 -11.73 8.05
CA TRP A 44 -12.01 -10.90 7.09
C TRP A 44 -12.51 -11.05 5.66
N LEU A 45 -12.88 -12.25 5.22
CA LEU A 45 -13.49 -12.46 3.90
C LEU A 45 -14.81 -11.70 3.72
N ARG A 46 -15.65 -11.66 4.76
CA ARG A 46 -16.94 -10.94 4.73
C ARG A 46 -16.76 -9.41 4.71
N HIS A 47 -15.62 -8.92 5.19
CA HIS A 47 -15.30 -7.49 5.31
C HIS A 47 -14.26 -7.01 4.28
N ASP A 48 -13.89 -7.82 3.30
CA ASP A 48 -12.85 -7.50 2.30
C ASP A 48 -11.46 -7.20 2.91
N LEU A 49 -11.03 -7.99 3.89
CA LEU A 49 -9.80 -7.82 4.67
C LEU A 49 -8.90 -9.07 4.65
N GLU A 50 -9.13 -10.02 3.75
CA GLU A 50 -8.48 -11.34 3.78
C GLU A 50 -7.01 -11.32 3.35
N SER A 51 -6.55 -10.22 2.73
CA SER A 51 -5.17 -10.05 2.30
C SER A 51 -4.50 -8.88 2.98
N PHE A 52 -3.16 -8.96 3.11
CA PHE A 52 -2.34 -7.87 3.63
C PHE A 52 -2.59 -6.54 2.90
N LYS A 53 -2.65 -6.58 1.55
CA LYS A 53 -2.88 -5.40 0.72
C LYS A 53 -4.23 -4.74 1.02
N LYS A 54 -5.29 -5.53 1.21
CA LYS A 54 -6.63 -5.01 1.54
C LYS A 54 -6.68 -4.40 2.93
N ARG A 55 -6.03 -5.02 3.92
CA ARG A 55 -5.92 -4.45 5.27
C ARG A 55 -5.11 -3.16 5.31
N LEU A 56 -4.03 -3.08 4.51
CA LEU A 56 -3.27 -1.85 4.36
C LEU A 56 -4.11 -0.73 3.74
N LYS A 57 -4.88 -1.05 2.68
CA LYS A 57 -5.82 -0.09 2.08
C LYS A 57 -6.89 0.37 3.07
N ALA A 58 -7.40 -0.52 3.91
CA ALA A 58 -8.35 -0.17 4.96
C ALA A 58 -7.72 0.78 6.01
N LEU A 59 -6.46 0.58 6.37
CA LEU A 59 -5.70 1.51 7.21
C LEU A 59 -5.54 2.88 6.54
N GLU A 60 -5.08 2.93 5.29
CA GLU A 60 -4.92 4.19 4.54
C GLU A 60 -6.26 4.95 4.43
N THR A 61 -7.35 4.24 4.14
CA THR A 61 -8.70 4.82 4.07
C THR A 61 -9.13 5.39 5.43
N LYS A 62 -8.84 4.68 6.52
CA LYS A 62 -9.14 5.16 7.87
C LYS A 62 -8.35 6.40 8.25
N VAL A 63 -7.06 6.47 7.87
CA VAL A 63 -6.23 7.68 8.05
C VAL A 63 -6.80 8.85 7.27
N ALA A 64 -7.20 8.63 6.01
CA ALA A 64 -7.73 9.68 5.14
C ALA A 64 -9.09 10.23 5.62
N ASN A 65 -9.99 9.35 6.10
CA ASN A 65 -11.34 9.75 6.50
C ASN A 65 -11.40 10.28 7.94
N ASP A 66 -10.73 9.59 8.87
CA ASP A 66 -10.89 9.86 10.31
C ASP A 66 -9.73 10.71 10.87
N GLY A 67 -8.66 10.93 10.09
CA GLY A 67 -7.48 11.69 10.53
C GLY A 67 -6.76 11.06 11.72
N ILE A 68 -6.81 9.72 11.85
CA ILE A 68 -6.22 9.02 12.99
C ILE A 68 -4.70 9.21 13.09
N VAL A 69 -4.21 9.32 14.32
CA VAL A 69 -2.77 9.24 14.60
C VAL A 69 -2.33 7.78 14.48
N LEU A 70 -1.34 7.54 13.62
CA LEU A 70 -0.77 6.21 13.40
C LEU A 70 0.06 5.77 14.62
N SER A 71 -0.06 4.49 14.97
CA SER A 71 0.87 3.86 15.91
C SER A 71 2.22 3.56 15.26
N ASP A 72 3.27 3.41 16.06
CA ASP A 72 4.62 3.04 15.59
C ASP A 72 4.61 1.76 14.74
N ASN A 73 3.78 0.78 15.11
CA ASN A 73 3.64 -0.46 14.35
C ASN A 73 3.02 -0.24 12.98
N GLN A 74 2.00 0.63 12.87
CA GLN A 74 1.37 0.95 11.60
C GLN A 74 2.31 1.76 10.71
N LEU A 75 3.04 2.72 11.29
CA LEU A 75 4.04 3.51 10.59
C LEU A 75 5.15 2.63 10.01
N ALA A 76 5.72 1.72 10.82
CA ALA A 76 6.75 0.79 10.38
C ALA A 76 6.28 -0.12 9.23
N VAL A 77 5.00 -0.50 9.21
CA VAL A 77 4.41 -1.28 8.12
C VAL A 77 4.30 -0.44 6.85
N LEU A 78 3.84 0.80 6.94
CA LEU A 78 3.71 1.71 5.80
C LEU A 78 5.08 2.03 5.19
N GLU A 79 6.08 2.34 6.01
CA GLU A 79 7.46 2.58 5.57
C GLU A 79 8.05 1.36 4.86
N LYS A 80 7.83 0.15 5.42
CA LYS A 80 8.30 -1.08 4.78
C LYS A 80 7.67 -1.28 3.40
N VAL A 81 6.38 -0.99 3.25
CA VAL A 81 5.69 -1.11 1.96
C VAL A 81 6.18 -0.06 0.98
N LYS A 82 6.39 1.18 1.43
CA LYS A 82 6.97 2.25 0.63
C LYS A 82 8.35 1.87 0.09
N ASN A 83 9.25 1.41 0.97
CA ASN A 83 10.59 0.98 0.58
C ASN A 83 10.56 -0.20 -0.41
N GLN A 84 9.58 -1.10 -0.30
CA GLN A 84 9.41 -2.19 -1.27
C GLN A 84 8.95 -1.70 -2.64
N ARG A 85 8.03 -0.72 -2.68
CA ARG A 85 7.58 -0.10 -3.94
C ARG A 85 8.73 0.62 -4.64
N GLU A 86 9.47 1.43 -3.90
CA GLU A 86 10.67 2.12 -4.40
C GLU A 86 11.71 1.13 -4.94
N ALA A 87 11.99 0.05 -4.20
CA ALA A 87 12.91 -1.00 -4.66
C ALA A 87 12.44 -1.73 -5.92
N SER A 88 11.13 -1.76 -6.19
CA SER A 88 10.56 -2.34 -7.42
C SER A 88 10.58 -1.38 -8.61
N GLY A 89 11.04 -0.14 -8.42
CA GLY A 89 11.11 0.89 -9.45
C GLY A 89 9.86 1.77 -9.55
N GLU A 90 8.94 1.67 -8.59
CA GLU A 90 7.82 2.61 -8.48
C GLU A 90 8.33 3.94 -7.92
N ILE A 91 8.05 5.03 -8.63
CA ILE A 91 8.45 6.39 -8.25
C ILE A 91 7.18 7.19 -8.01
N GLU A 92 7.01 7.73 -6.80
CA GLU A 92 5.93 8.69 -6.53
C GLU A 92 6.25 10.05 -7.14
N THR A 93 5.35 10.56 -7.98
CA THR A 93 5.44 11.87 -8.61
C THR A 93 4.44 12.83 -7.95
N MET A 94 4.93 13.96 -7.44
CA MET A 94 4.09 14.86 -6.61
C MET A 94 3.41 15.97 -7.41
N HIS A 95 3.95 16.33 -8.58
CA HIS A 95 3.43 17.39 -9.45
C HIS A 95 3.98 17.22 -10.87
N PRO A 96 3.37 17.89 -11.88
CA PRO A 96 3.95 17.97 -13.22
C PRO A 96 5.42 18.41 -13.21
N GLY A 97 6.22 17.83 -14.09
CA GLY A 97 7.66 18.07 -14.22
C GLY A 97 8.55 17.36 -13.20
N TYR A 98 7.96 16.54 -12.30
CA TYR A 98 8.73 15.79 -11.29
C TYR A 98 9.51 14.63 -11.91
N LEU A 99 8.88 13.89 -12.83
CA LEU A 99 9.50 12.76 -13.53
C LEU A 99 9.18 12.87 -15.01
N GLY A 100 10.23 12.78 -15.83
CA GLY A 100 10.12 12.81 -17.27
C GLY A 100 10.70 11.55 -17.88
N SER A 101 10.00 11.01 -18.88
CA SER A 101 10.54 10.02 -19.79
C SER A 101 11.13 10.73 -20.99
N GLN A 102 12.42 10.52 -21.24
CA GLN A 102 13.12 11.12 -22.37
C GLN A 102 13.61 10.03 -23.32
N ASP A 103 13.38 10.25 -24.61
CA ASP A 103 13.90 9.39 -25.66
C ASP A 103 14.51 10.20 -26.81
N THR A 104 15.41 9.56 -27.54
CA THR A 104 16.09 10.12 -28.71
C THR A 104 15.98 9.18 -29.89
N TYR A 105 15.37 9.65 -30.98
CA TYR A 105 15.18 8.90 -32.20
C TYR A 105 16.05 9.46 -33.33
N TYR A 106 16.81 8.60 -34.02
CA TYR A 106 17.59 9.02 -35.19
C TYR A 106 16.66 9.18 -36.41
N VAL A 107 16.63 10.39 -36.97
CA VAL A 107 15.74 10.73 -38.09
C VAL A 107 16.42 10.52 -39.44
N GLY A 108 17.71 10.87 -39.55
CA GLY A 108 18.44 10.77 -40.82
C GLY A 108 19.67 11.66 -40.89
N ASN A 109 20.27 11.79 -42.08
CA ASN A 109 21.42 12.66 -42.32
C ASN A 109 21.10 13.62 -43.48
N ILE A 110 21.25 14.92 -43.24
CA ILE A 110 21.05 15.96 -44.25
C ILE A 110 22.41 16.49 -44.71
N LYS A 111 22.65 16.43 -46.03
CA LYS A 111 23.89 16.92 -46.64
C LYS A 111 24.12 18.39 -46.27
N GLY A 112 25.31 18.68 -45.71
CA GLY A 112 25.69 20.03 -45.25
C GLY A 112 25.31 20.36 -43.80
N ILE A 113 24.45 19.56 -43.16
CA ILE A 113 24.05 19.72 -41.75
C ILE A 113 24.59 18.56 -40.90
N GLY A 114 24.47 17.33 -41.40
CA GLY A 114 24.88 16.10 -40.72
C GLY A 114 23.69 15.32 -40.17
N ARG A 115 23.96 14.52 -39.13
CA ARG A 115 22.96 13.63 -38.51
C ARG A 115 21.93 14.44 -37.73
N ILE A 116 20.66 14.10 -37.91
CA ILE A 116 19.53 14.68 -37.21
C ILE A 116 18.90 13.63 -36.30
N TYR A 117 18.65 14.06 -35.07
CA TYR A 117 17.98 13.29 -34.04
C TYR A 117 16.77 14.10 -33.55
N GLN A 118 15.65 13.41 -33.33
CA GLN A 118 14.50 13.95 -32.62
C GLN A 118 14.63 13.58 -31.15
N GLN A 119 14.43 14.55 -30.28
CA GLN A 119 14.35 14.34 -28.84
C GLN A 119 12.90 14.53 -28.41
N THR A 120 12.35 13.53 -27.72
CA THR A 120 11.01 13.58 -27.16
C THR A 120 11.13 13.55 -25.63
N PHE A 121 10.40 14.43 -24.97
CA PHE A 121 10.27 14.45 -23.52
C PHE A 121 8.79 14.38 -23.16
N VAL A 122 8.43 13.44 -22.30
CA VAL A 122 7.07 13.21 -21.83
C VAL A 122 7.08 13.34 -20.31
N ASP A 123 6.26 14.25 -19.79
CA ASP A 123 5.96 14.29 -18.36
C ASP A 123 5.12 13.06 -17.98
N THR A 124 5.56 12.29 -17.00
CA THR A 124 4.91 11.03 -16.60
C THR A 124 4.03 11.19 -15.35
N TYR A 125 3.65 12.43 -15.02
CA TYR A 125 2.63 12.73 -14.00
C TYR A 125 1.22 12.34 -14.45
#